data_AF-A0A2H5ZYC4-F1
#
_entry.id   AF-A0A2H5ZYC4-F1
#
_cell.length_a   1.000
_cell.length_b   1.000
_cell.length_c   1.000
_cell.angle_alpha   90.00
_cell.angle_beta   90.00
_cell.angle_gamma   90.00
#
_symmetry.space_group_name_H-M   'P 1'
#
loop_
_entity.id
_entity.type
_entity.pdbx_description
1 polymer ?
#
loop_
_entity_poly.entity_id
_entity_poly.type
_entity_poly.pdbx_seq_one_letter_code
_entity_poly.pdbx_strand_id
1 'polypeptide(L)' 'MVPDTAELARTVERMEPRLRARGDPRTAQLLQAYHRVVQRFREDLTDPRDLLRSQGAALMLIQELVRSGGEPEAGG' A
#
# COMPACT_ATOMS: atom_id res chain seq x y z
N MET A 1 -11.41 -14.60 -11.36
CA MET A 1 -10.05 -15.09 -11.67
C MET A 1 -9.14 -14.69 -10.52
N VAL A 2 -8.31 -15.58 -10.00
CA VAL A 2 -7.40 -15.22 -8.88
C VAL A 2 -6.10 -14.73 -9.49
N PRO A 3 -5.64 -13.50 -9.19
CA PRO A 3 -4.45 -12.95 -9.81
C PRO A 3 -3.22 -13.79 -9.49
N ASP A 4 -2.34 -13.90 -10.47
CA ASP A 4 -1.06 -14.57 -10.33
C ASP A 4 -0.03 -13.68 -9.60
N THR A 5 1.10 -14.26 -9.24
CA THR A 5 2.18 -13.56 -8.53
C THR A 5 2.78 -12.41 -9.35
N ALA A 6 2.82 -12.49 -10.67
CA ALA A 6 3.36 -11.43 -11.53
C ALA A 6 2.41 -10.22 -11.57
N GLU A 7 1.10 -10.45 -11.62
CA GLU A 7 0.07 -9.42 -11.55
C GLU A 7 0.06 -8.71 -10.19
N LEU A 8 0.25 -9.47 -9.10
CA LEU A 8 0.36 -8.93 -7.75
C LEU A 8 1.62 -8.06 -7.60
N ALA A 9 2.78 -8.54 -8.09
CA ALA A 9 4.03 -7.79 -8.08
C ALA A 9 3.89 -6.45 -8.83
N ARG A 10 3.37 -6.49 -10.07
CA ARG A 10 3.10 -5.28 -10.87
C ARG A 10 2.17 -4.30 -10.16
N THR A 11 1.21 -4.82 -9.39
CA THR A 11 0.30 -3.97 -8.62
C THR A 11 1.03 -3.23 -7.52
N VAL A 12 1.83 -3.94 -6.72
CA VAL A 12 2.66 -3.36 -5.65
C VAL A 12 3.64 -2.32 -6.23
N GLU A 13 4.40 -2.71 -7.27
CA GLU A 13 5.39 -1.86 -7.95
C GLU A 13 4.79 -0.59 -8.54
N ARG A 14 3.51 -0.61 -8.96
CA ARG A 14 2.81 0.56 -9.50
C ARG A 14 2.23 1.45 -8.40
N MET A 15 1.74 0.87 -7.31
CA MET A 15 1.02 1.62 -6.27
C MET A 15 1.96 2.45 -5.39
N GLU A 16 3.09 1.87 -4.98
CA GLU A 16 4.00 2.52 -4.05
C GLU A 16 4.60 3.82 -4.62
N PRO A 17 5.12 3.87 -5.88
CA PRO A 17 5.59 5.12 -6.48
C PRO A 17 4.47 6.15 -6.67
N ARG A 18 3.26 5.70 -6.99
CA ARG A 18 2.09 6.59 -7.13
C ARG A 18 1.73 7.29 -5.83
N LEU A 19 1.76 6.56 -4.71
CA LEU A 19 1.53 7.13 -3.39
C LEU A 19 2.67 8.08 -3.01
N ARG A 20 3.93 7.68 -3.26
CA ARG A 20 5.10 8.52 -2.99
C ARG A 20 5.08 9.83 -3.79
N ALA A 21 4.62 9.79 -5.03
CA ALA A 21 4.54 10.95 -5.92
C ALA A 21 3.52 12.02 -5.46
N ARG A 22 2.60 11.70 -4.54
CA ARG A 22 1.66 12.69 -3.98
C ARG A 22 2.36 13.79 -3.18
N GLY A 23 3.53 13.51 -2.63
CA GLY A 23 4.37 14.50 -1.96
C GLY A 23 3.80 15.09 -0.66
N ASP A 24 2.68 14.57 -0.14
CA ASP A 24 2.11 15.06 1.11
C ASP A 24 2.78 14.38 2.34
N PRO A 25 2.98 15.12 3.46
CA PRO A 25 3.67 14.59 4.64
C PRO A 25 2.98 13.39 5.29
N ARG A 26 1.64 13.31 5.22
CA ARG A 26 0.87 12.22 5.82
C ARG A 26 1.09 10.92 5.05
N THR A 27 1.05 10.95 3.72
CA THR A 27 1.39 9.79 2.88
C THR A 27 2.83 9.34 3.11
N ALA A 28 3.78 10.27 3.27
CA ALA A 28 5.16 9.92 3.59
C ALA A 28 5.28 9.16 4.93
N GLN A 29 4.57 9.59 5.97
CA GLN A 29 4.52 8.90 7.27
C GLN A 29 3.90 7.50 7.16
N LEU A 30 2.79 7.37 6.43
CA LEU A 30 2.13 6.08 6.20
C LEU A 30 3.02 5.11 5.41
N LEU A 31 3.74 5.59 4.40
CA LEU A 31 4.68 4.77 3.63
C LEU A 31 5.88 4.31 4.49
N GLN A 32 6.38 5.14 5.40
CA GLN A 32 7.40 4.71 6.36
C GLN A 32 6.89 3.60 7.29
N ALA A 33 5.64 3.70 7.76
CA ALA A 33 5.02 2.64 8.56
C ALA A 33 4.85 1.35 7.74
N TYR A 34 4.43 1.46 6.48
CA TYR A 34 4.37 0.34 5.54
C TYR A 34 5.71 -0.36 5.40
N HIS A 35 6.82 0.35 5.19
CA HIS A 35 8.14 -0.28 5.04
C HIS A 35 8.56 -1.11 6.26
N ARG A 36 8.22 -0.65 7.47
CA ARG A 36 8.48 -1.41 8.71
C ARG A 36 7.64 -2.70 8.77
N VAL A 37 6.37 -2.63 8.40
CA VAL A 37 5.48 -3.80 8.39
C VAL A 37 5.89 -4.79 7.29
N VAL A 38 6.32 -4.31 6.12
CA VAL A 38 6.82 -5.16 5.03
C VAL A 38 8.03 -5.98 5.43
N GLN A 39 8.92 -5.47 6.30
CA GLN A 39 10.01 -6.30 6.81
C GLN A 39 9.48 -7.49 7.62
N ARG A 40 8.50 -7.26 8.52
CA ARG A 40 7.85 -8.38 9.24
C ARG A 40 7.16 -9.36 8.29
N PHE A 41 6.47 -8.87 7.26
CA PHE A 41 5.89 -9.76 6.26
C PHE A 41 6.93 -10.65 5.56
N ARG A 42 8.13 -10.13 5.27
CA ARG A 42 9.21 -10.91 4.66
C ARG A 42 9.79 -11.96 5.62
N GLU A 43 9.76 -11.69 6.92
CA GLU A 43 10.22 -12.62 7.96
C GLU A 43 9.17 -13.70 8.24
N ASP A 44 7.89 -13.32 8.28
CA ASP A 44 6.78 -14.17 8.72
C ASP A 44 6.14 -14.97 7.58
N LEU A 45 6.16 -14.45 6.34
CA LEU A 45 5.47 -15.08 5.19
C LEU A 45 6.47 -15.78 4.27
N THR A 46 6.31 -17.08 4.13
CA THR A 46 7.16 -17.93 3.28
C THR A 46 6.66 -18.08 1.85
N ASP A 47 5.35 -17.90 1.61
CA ASP A 47 4.78 -17.91 0.25
C ASP A 47 4.93 -16.51 -0.39
N PRO A 48 5.65 -16.39 -1.53
CA PRO A 48 5.77 -15.13 -2.27
C PRO A 48 4.43 -14.50 -2.63
N ARG A 49 3.39 -15.30 -2.88
CA ARG A 49 2.04 -14.83 -3.19
C ARG A 49 1.39 -14.12 -2.01
N ASP A 50 1.53 -14.70 -0.81
CA ASP A 50 0.94 -14.13 0.40
C ASP A 50 1.68 -12.86 0.83
N LEU A 51 3.00 -12.82 0.62
CA LEU A 51 3.79 -11.60 0.77
C LEU A 51 3.27 -10.47 -0.13
N LEU A 52 3.12 -10.74 -1.43
CA LEU A 52 2.66 -9.75 -2.40
C LEU A 52 1.21 -9.32 -2.15
N ARG A 53 0.34 -10.24 -1.73
CA ARG A 53 -1.03 -9.91 -1.32
C ARG A 53 -1.07 -9.00 -0.10
N SER A 54 -0.25 -9.30 0.91
CA SER A 54 -0.19 -8.50 2.14
C SER A 54 0.35 -7.10 1.88
N GLN A 55 1.38 -6.98 1.02
CA GLN A 55 1.88 -5.69 0.54
C GLN A 55 0.81 -4.90 -0.22
N GLY A 56 0.13 -5.54 -1.18
CA GLY A 56 -0.95 -4.93 -1.95
C GLY A 56 -2.09 -4.43 -1.06
N ALA A 57 -2.57 -5.25 -0.12
CA ALA A 57 -3.62 -4.88 0.82
C ALA A 57 -3.23 -3.69 1.70
N ALA A 58 -1.99 -3.66 2.21
CA ALA A 58 -1.50 -2.53 3.00
C ALA A 58 -1.44 -1.23 2.17
N LEU A 59 -0.98 -1.30 0.91
CA LEU A 59 -0.97 -0.15 0.01
C LEU A 59 -2.39 0.35 -0.34
N MET A 60 -3.35 -0.56 -0.51
CA MET A 60 -4.76 -0.19 -0.70
C MET A 60 -5.34 0.52 0.52
N LEU A 61 -5.03 0.06 1.73
CA LEU A 61 -5.43 0.74 2.96
C LEU A 61 -4.81 2.14 3.06
N ILE A 62 -3.53 2.30 2.72
CA ILE A 62 -2.89 3.62 2.69
C ILE A 62 -3.56 4.53 1.66
N GLN A 63 -3.85 4.02 0.46
CA GLN A 63 -4.57 4.76 -0.55
C GLN A 63 -5.94 5.25 -0.04
N GLU A 64 -6.66 4.40 0.69
CA GLU A 64 -7.94 4.77 1.32
C GLU A 64 -7.78 5.86 2.37
N LEU A 65 -6.83 5.70 3.30
CA LEU A 65 -6.57 6.66 4.38
C LEU A 65 -6.12 8.04 3.85
N VAL A 66 -5.40 8.04 2.73
CA VAL A 66 -4.99 9.27 2.04
C VAL A 66 -6.19 9.91 1.33
N ARG A 67 -7.07 9.12 0.74
CA ARG A 67 -8.30 9.61 0.10
C ARG A 67 -9.28 10.19 1.14
N SER A 68 -9.55 9.45 2.22
CA SER A 68 -10.48 9.89 3.28
C SER A 68 -9.92 11.00 4.15
N GLY A 69 -8.60 11.18 4.16
CA GLY A 69 -7.90 12.25 4.86
C GLY A 69 -7.78 13.56 4.09
N GLY A 70 -8.28 13.64 2.85
CA GLY A 70 -8.00 14.70 1.89
C GLY A 70 -9.16 15.62 1.50
N GLU A 71 -10.35 15.46 2.10
CA GLU A 71 -11.48 16.35 1.87
C GLU A 71 -11.99 16.93 3.20
N PRO A 72 -12.08 18.27 3.38
CA PRO A 72 -13.03 18.81 4.32
C PRO A 72 -14.43 18.50 3.77
N GLU A 73 -15.28 17.86 4.55
CA GLU A 73 -16.71 17.85 4.25
C GLU A 73 -17.20 19.31 4.32
N ALA A 74 -17.22 19.95 3.15
CA ALA A 74 -18.01 21.12 2.88
C ALA A 74 -19.20 20.66 2.04
N GLY A 75 -20.36 20.48 2.68
CA GLY A 75 -21.64 20.42 2.00
C GLY A 75 -22.65 19.45 2.60
N GLY A 76 -23.65 19.98 3.29
CA GLY A 76 -24.91 19.30 3.60
C GLY A 76 -25.58 19.80 4.86
#